data_AF-A0A8J4SIM3-F1
#
_entry.id   AF-A0A8J4SIM3-F1
#
_cell.length_a   1.000
_cell.length_b   1.000
_cell.length_c   1.000
_cell.angle_alpha   90.00
_cell.angle_beta   90.00
_cell.angle_gamma   90.00
#
_symmetry.space_group_name_H-M   'P 1'
#
loop_
_entity.id
_entity.type
_entity.pdbx_description
1 polymer ?
#
loop_
_entity_poly.entity_id
_entity_poly.type
_entity_poly.pdbx_seq_one_letter_code
_entity_poly.pdbx_strand_id
1 'polypeptide(L)'
;MEIDTPTDSGATSSGPGSVSVRLHPLVVLNISEHWTRYKVRENSPGVIVYGALLGTQEGHHVEISNSFELLLDDPHFSVNAEFYSTRESQCKQVYPDLDIVGWYATGGPITEKDELLNRCKN
;
A
#
# COMPACT_ATOMS: atom_id res chain seq x y z
N MET A 1 -22.19 32.33 -15.14
CA MET A 1 -21.97 30.87 -15.16
C MET A 1 -21.23 30.55 -13.89
N GLU A 2 -21.95 30.06 -12.90
CA GLU A 2 -21.38 29.58 -11.65
C GLU A 2 -20.74 28.23 -11.93
N ILE A 3 -19.51 28.03 -11.47
CA ILE A 3 -18.74 26.80 -11.65
C ILE A 3 -18.74 26.12 -10.29
N ASP A 4 -19.55 25.07 -10.15
CA ASP A 4 -19.56 24.21 -8.97
C ASP A 4 -18.19 23.56 -8.79
N THR A 5 -17.54 23.88 -7.67
CA THR A 5 -16.35 23.16 -7.20
C THR A 5 -16.80 21.86 -6.51
N PRO A 6 -16.27 20.68 -6.87
CA PRO A 6 -16.63 19.45 -6.18
C PRO A 6 -16.09 19.47 -4.75
N THR A 7 -17.01 19.39 -3.80
CA THR A 7 -16.77 19.17 -2.37
C THR A 7 -16.30 17.74 -2.18
N ASP A 8 -14.99 17.53 -2.02
CA ASP A 8 -14.48 16.23 -1.55
C ASP A 8 -14.71 16.14 -0.04
N SER A 9 -15.64 15.26 0.32
CA SER A 9 -16.14 15.08 1.69
C SER A 9 -15.47 13.88 2.31
N GLY A 10 -14.75 14.11 3.41
CA GLY A 10 -14.61 13.13 4.49
C GLY A 10 -13.30 12.38 4.56
N ALA A 11 -12.20 13.08 4.84
CA ALA A 11 -11.07 12.46 5.51
C ALA A 11 -11.54 11.91 6.87
N THR A 12 -11.54 10.59 7.04
CA THR A 12 -11.63 9.93 8.34
C THR A 12 -10.35 10.21 9.13
N SER A 13 -10.31 11.36 9.81
CA SER A 13 -9.24 11.69 10.75
C SER A 13 -9.38 10.82 12.01
N SER A 14 -8.61 9.74 12.09
CA SER A 14 -8.33 9.09 13.37
C SER A 14 -7.60 10.10 14.28
N GLY A 15 -8.05 10.22 15.54
CA GLY A 15 -7.67 11.27 16.50
C GLY A 15 -6.16 11.44 16.77
N PRO A 16 -5.78 12.49 17.53
CA PRO A 16 -4.42 13.02 17.57
C PRO A 16 -3.50 12.15 18.45
N GLY A 17 -3.07 11.01 17.92
CA GLY A 17 -1.78 10.42 18.26
C GLY A 17 -0.80 10.85 17.18
N SER A 18 0.16 11.71 17.49
CA SER A 18 1.20 12.09 16.52
C SER A 18 2.04 10.85 16.20
N VAL A 19 1.80 10.23 15.04
CA VAL A 19 2.64 9.14 14.53
C VAL A 19 3.81 9.74 13.75
N SER A 20 5.03 9.34 14.08
CA SER A 20 6.24 9.72 13.34
C SER A 20 6.59 8.58 12.38
N VAL A 21 6.65 8.89 11.08
CA VAL A 21 6.98 7.90 10.05
C VAL A 21 8.35 8.21 9.44
N ARG A 22 9.22 7.19 9.37
CA ARG A 22 10.47 7.23 8.61
C ARG A 22 10.35 6.31 7.42
N LEU A 23 10.72 6.80 6.24
CA LEU A 23 10.63 6.06 5.00
C LEU A 23 12.01 5.90 4.38
N HIS A 24 12.45 4.66 4.23
CA HIS A 24 13.70 4.35 3.55
C HIS A 24 13.55 4.54 2.02
N PRO A 25 14.49 5.20 1.32
CA PRO A 25 14.37 5.47 -0.12
C PRO A 25 14.15 4.23 -1.00
N LEU A 26 14.65 3.07 -0.55
CA LEU A 26 14.43 1.78 -1.23
C LEU A 26 12.95 1.48 -1.46
N VAL A 27 12.08 1.84 -0.52
CA VAL A 27 10.64 1.59 -0.61
C VAL A 27 10.04 2.33 -1.80
N VAL A 28 10.40 3.61 -1.98
CA VAL A 28 9.93 4.43 -3.10
C VAL A 28 10.42 3.86 -4.43
N LEU A 29 11.66 3.36 -4.48
CA LEU A 29 12.23 2.72 -5.65
C LEU A 29 11.48 1.42 -6.01
N ASN A 30 11.17 0.58 -5.03
CA ASN A 30 10.41 -0.65 -5.21
C ASN A 30 9.00 -0.36 -5.75
N ILE A 31 8.30 0.62 -5.18
CA ILE A 31 6.96 1.03 -5.64
C ILE A 31 7.01 1.54 -7.09
N SER A 32 8.04 2.34 -7.41
CA SER A 32 8.22 2.90 -8.75
C SER A 32 8.53 1.83 -9.80
N GLU A 33 9.39 0.85 -9.47
CA GLU A 33 9.65 -0.32 -10.31
C GLU A 33 8.37 -1.12 -10.54
N HIS A 34 7.63 -1.41 -9.48
CA HIS A 34 6.42 -2.21 -9.52
C HIS A 34 5.39 -1.58 -10.47
N TRP A 35 5.11 -0.28 -10.29
CA TRP A 35 4.20 0.44 -11.18
C TRP A 35 4.71 0.47 -12.63
N THR A 36 6.01 0.74 -12.84
CA THR A 36 6.59 0.81 -14.19
C THR A 36 6.45 -0.50 -14.94
N ARG A 37 6.68 -1.63 -14.27
CA ARG A 37 6.52 -2.96 -14.86
C ARG A 37 5.08 -3.24 -15.27
N TYR A 38 4.10 -2.92 -14.43
CA TYR A 38 2.68 -3.09 -14.79
C TYR A 38 2.26 -2.16 -15.92
N LYS A 39 2.72 -0.90 -15.89
CA LYS A 39 2.46 0.06 -16.96
C LYS A 39 2.94 -0.45 -18.32
N VAL A 40 4.14 -1.05 -18.37
CA VAL A 40 4.70 -1.62 -19.59
C VAL A 40 3.96 -2.89 -20.01
N ARG A 41 3.59 -3.76 -19.07
CA ARG A 41 2.85 -5.00 -19.35
C ARG A 41 1.46 -4.75 -19.93
N GLU A 42 0.71 -3.83 -19.32
CA GLU A 42 -0.65 -3.49 -19.73
C GLU A 42 -0.69 -2.41 -20.82
N ASN A 43 0.46 -1.83 -21.17
CA ASN A 43 0.60 -0.69 -22.07
C ASN A 43 -0.37 0.46 -21.71
N SER A 44 -0.59 0.69 -20.41
CA SER A 44 -1.59 1.64 -19.89
C SER A 44 -1.00 2.49 -18.77
N PRO A 45 -1.11 3.83 -18.83
CA PRO A 45 -0.66 4.71 -17.75
C PRO A 45 -1.61 4.71 -16.54
N GLY A 46 -2.82 4.15 -16.68
CA GLY A 46 -3.86 4.13 -15.64
C GLY A 46 -3.81 2.89 -14.74
N VAL A 47 -2.72 2.13 -14.76
CA VAL A 47 -2.57 0.96 -13.88
C VAL A 47 -2.42 1.40 -12.43
N ILE A 48 -3.14 0.70 -11.56
CA ILE A 48 -3.04 0.83 -10.10
C ILE A 48 -2.39 -0.46 -9.62
N VAL A 49 -1.34 -0.33 -8.81
CA VAL A 49 -0.69 -1.47 -8.18
C VAL A 49 -0.76 -1.36 -6.66
N TYR A 50 -0.85 -2.51 -6.00
CA TYR A 50 -0.96 -2.60 -4.54
C TYR A 50 0.24 -3.36 -3.97
N GLY A 51 0.66 -3.00 -2.76
CA GLY A 51 1.72 -3.75 -2.10
C GLY A 51 1.72 -3.60 -0.59
N ALA A 52 2.48 -4.46 0.08
CA ALA A 52 2.67 -4.43 1.52
C ALA A 52 3.92 -3.61 1.88
N LEU A 53 3.87 -2.95 3.03
CA LEU A 53 4.98 -2.19 3.61
C LEU A 53 5.54 -2.96 4.80
N LEU A 54 6.87 -3.10 4.84
CA LEU A 54 7.62 -3.83 5.85
C LEU A 54 8.52 -2.87 6.63
N GLY A 55 8.54 -3.08 7.93
CA GLY A 55 9.16 -2.14 8.83
C GLY A 55 9.14 -2.60 10.28
N THR A 56 9.48 -1.68 11.16
CA THR A 56 9.34 -1.84 12.60
C THR A 56 8.43 -0.75 13.14
N GLN A 57 7.74 -1.06 14.24
CA GLN A 57 6.93 -0.10 14.96
C GLN A 57 7.29 -0.11 16.44
N GLU A 58 7.74 1.04 16.93
CA GLU A 58 8.05 1.28 18.34
C GLU A 58 7.14 2.39 18.89
N GLY A 59 6.05 1.98 19.53
CA GLY A 59 5.01 2.90 19.99
C GLY A 59 4.38 3.67 18.83
N HIS A 60 4.63 4.99 18.77
CA HIS A 60 4.15 5.90 17.72
C HIS A 60 5.17 6.17 16.61
N HIS A 61 6.33 5.50 16.64
CA HIS A 61 7.34 5.62 15.59
C HIS A 61 7.25 4.40 14.66
N VAL A 62 7.05 4.65 13.37
CA VAL A 62 7.01 3.61 12.34
C VAL A 62 8.17 3.85 11.40
N GLU A 63 9.02 2.84 11.21
CA GLU A 63 10.11 2.87 10.25
C GLU A 63 9.83 1.88 9.13
N ILE A 64 9.65 2.40 7.92
CA ILE A 64 9.33 1.62 6.73
C ILE A 64 10.60 1.43 5.91
N SER A 65 11.09 0.20 5.87
CA SER A 65 12.42 -0.12 5.31
C SER A 65 12.35 -0.91 4.02
N ASN A 66 11.27 -1.67 3.81
CA ASN A 66 11.10 -2.49 2.61
C ASN A 66 9.62 -2.61 2.21
N SER A 67 9.36 -3.23 1.06
CA SER A 67 8.02 -3.43 0.52
C SER A 67 7.98 -4.58 -0.48
N PHE A 68 6.84 -5.24 -0.64
CA PHE A 68 6.61 -6.21 -1.72
C PHE A 68 5.26 -6.01 -2.40
N GLU A 69 5.12 -6.48 -3.64
CA GLU A 69 3.87 -6.39 -4.40
C GLU A 69 2.78 -7.32 -3.84
N LEU A 70 1.51 -6.90 -3.91
CA LEU A 70 0.36 -7.75 -3.61
C LEU A 70 -0.33 -8.15 -4.91
N LEU A 71 -0.82 -9.39 -4.93
CA LEU A 71 -1.75 -9.85 -5.96
C LEU A 71 -3.15 -9.83 -5.38
N LEU A 72 -4.09 -9.30 -6.17
CA LEU A 72 -5.50 -9.25 -5.83
C LEU A 72 -6.24 -10.25 -6.72
N ASP A 73 -7.09 -11.07 -6.10
CA ASP A 73 -7.91 -12.04 -6.81
C ASP A 73 -9.18 -11.38 -7.34
N ASP A 74 -9.45 -11.58 -8.63
CA ASP A 74 -10.72 -11.25 -9.23
C ASP A 74 -11.78 -12.33 -8.94
N PRO A 75 -13.08 -11.99 -8.83
CA PRO A 75 -13.66 -10.64 -8.97
C PRO A 75 -13.79 -9.86 -7.65
N HIS A 76 -13.43 -10.46 -6.51
CA HIS A 76 -13.76 -9.93 -5.18
C HIS A 76 -12.77 -8.91 -4.63
N PHE A 77 -11.67 -8.64 -5.36
CA PHE A 77 -10.66 -7.68 -4.95
C PHE A 77 -10.03 -8.03 -3.58
N SER A 78 -9.86 -9.33 -3.32
CA SER A 78 -9.26 -9.85 -2.10
C SER A 78 -7.76 -10.11 -2.30
N VAL A 79 -6.96 -9.95 -1.26
CA VAL A 79 -5.53 -10.31 -1.32
C VAL A 79 -5.38 -11.82 -1.52
N ASN A 80 -4.59 -12.22 -2.51
CA ASN A 80 -4.25 -13.62 -2.74
C ASN A 80 -3.43 -14.16 -1.55
N ALA A 81 -4.06 -15.01 -0.74
CA ALA A 81 -3.50 -15.47 0.53
C ALA A 81 -2.25 -16.35 0.36
N GLU A 82 -2.19 -17.15 -0.70
CA GLU A 82 -1.06 -18.05 -0.98
C GLU A 82 0.17 -17.26 -1.40
N PHE A 83 -0.01 -16.30 -2.31
CA PHE A 83 1.06 -15.41 -2.74
C PHE A 83 1.56 -14.55 -1.58
N TYR A 84 0.64 -13.97 -0.81
CA TYR A 84 0.95 -13.17 0.37
C TYR A 84 1.78 -13.97 1.39
N SER A 85 1.31 -15.15 1.80
CA SER A 85 1.99 -15.98 2.81
C SER A 85 3.38 -16.42 2.34
N THR A 86 3.50 -16.72 1.04
CA THR A 86 4.79 -17.07 0.43
C THR A 86 5.76 -15.90 0.47
N ARG A 87 5.32 -14.70 0.05
CA ARG A 87 6.14 -13.49 0.06
C ARG A 87 6.55 -13.10 1.49
N GLU A 88 5.61 -13.13 2.43
CA GLU A 88 5.87 -12.83 3.84
C GLU A 88 6.92 -13.77 4.42
N SER A 89 6.79 -15.09 4.20
CA SER A 89 7.75 -16.09 4.67
C SER A 89 9.16 -15.86 4.10
N GLN A 90 9.26 -15.54 2.80
CA GLN A 90 10.54 -15.21 2.18
C GLN A 90 11.16 -13.94 2.74
N CYS A 91 10.36 -12.90 2.97
CA CYS A 91 10.82 -11.68 3.60
C CYS A 91 11.33 -11.94 5.03
N LYS A 92 10.60 -12.73 5.82
CA LYS A 92 11.01 -13.10 7.19
C LYS A 92 12.28 -13.95 7.25
N GLN A 93 12.58 -14.74 6.21
CA GLN A 93 13.85 -15.48 6.13
C GLN A 93 15.06 -14.55 5.98
N VAL A 94 14.90 -13.42 5.29
CA VAL A 94 15.98 -12.44 5.04
C VAL A 94 16.00 -11.34 6.10
N TYR A 95 14.82 -10.93 6.57
CA TYR A 95 14.59 -9.82 7.49
C TYR A 95 13.67 -10.29 8.63
N PRO A 96 14.18 -11.10 9.57
CA PRO A 96 13.36 -11.69 10.63
C PRO A 96 12.77 -10.66 11.60
N ASP A 97 13.38 -9.48 11.71
CA ASP A 97 12.95 -8.40 12.62
C ASP A 97 11.93 -7.45 11.98
N LEU A 98 11.57 -7.64 10.70
CA LEU A 98 10.61 -6.78 10.01
C LEU A 98 9.22 -7.39 10.00
N ASP A 99 8.25 -6.57 10.37
CA ASP A 99 6.83 -6.90 10.32
C ASP A 99 6.09 -6.05 9.28
N ILE A 100 4.86 -6.46 8.99
CA ILE A 100 3.98 -5.72 8.09
C ILE A 100 3.42 -4.51 8.84
N VAL A 101 3.86 -3.32 8.43
CA VAL A 101 3.47 -2.04 9.07
C VAL A 101 2.40 -1.28 8.27
N GLY A 102 2.08 -1.74 7.05
CA GLY A 102 1.09 -1.05 6.22
C GLY A 102 0.93 -1.64 4.83
N TRP A 103 0.37 -0.85 3.94
CA TRP A 103 0.20 -1.16 2.52
C TRP A 103 0.29 0.14 1.70
N TYR A 104 0.54 0.02 0.39
CA TYR A 104 0.54 1.14 -0.54
C TYR A 104 -0.35 0.82 -1.75
N ALA A 105 -0.87 1.87 -2.37
CA ALA A 105 -1.40 1.86 -3.72
C ALA A 105 -0.76 2.99 -4.54
N THR A 106 -0.70 2.81 -5.85
CA THR A 106 -0.35 3.88 -6.80
C THR A 106 -1.58 4.36 -7.54
N GLY A 107 -1.65 5.66 -7.85
CA GLY A 107 -2.81 6.18 -8.58
C GLY A 107 -3.16 7.60 -8.16
N GLY A 108 -4.39 7.99 -8.49
CA GLY A 108 -4.97 9.29 -8.18
C GLY A 108 -5.63 9.32 -6.79
N PRO A 109 -6.80 9.96 -6.66
CA PRO A 109 -7.56 9.99 -5.41
C PRO A 109 -7.89 8.60 -4.88
N ILE A 110 -8.12 8.51 -3.56
CA ILE A 110 -8.56 7.28 -2.89
C ILE A 110 -9.87 6.81 -3.53
N THR A 111 -9.92 5.52 -3.86
CA THR A 111 -11.07 4.87 -4.49
C THR A 111 -11.77 3.92 -3.51
N GLU A 112 -12.97 3.46 -3.85
CA GLU A 112 -13.69 2.45 -3.06
C GLU A 112 -12.88 1.15 -2.87
N LYS A 113 -12.03 0.81 -3.86
CA LYS A 113 -11.11 -0.34 -3.81
C LYS A 113 -10.05 -0.18 -2.73
N ASP A 114 -9.53 1.02 -2.56
CA ASP A 114 -8.56 1.36 -1.51
C ASP A 114 -9.19 1.22 -0.12
N GLU A 115 -10.43 1.68 0.03
CA GLU A 115 -11.16 1.55 1.29
C GLU A 115 -11.51 0.09 1.61
N LEU A 116 -11.88 -0.71 0.60
CA LEU A 116 -12.13 -2.15 0.75
C LEU A 116 -10.87 -2.85 1.27
N LEU A 117 -9.72 -2.57 0.66
CA LEU A 117 -8.44 -3.15 1.09
C LEU A 117 -8.08 -2.73 2.53
N ASN A 118 -8.37 -1.48 2.90
CA ASN A 118 -8.15 -1.00 4.26
C ASN A 118 -9.01 -1.74 5.30
N ARG A 119 -10.27 -2.07 4.94
CA ARG A 119 -11.18 -2.82 5.82
C ARG A 119 -10.81 -4.29 5.96
N CYS A 120 -10.18 -4.91 4.94
CA CYS A 120 -9.78 -6.31 5.00
C CYS A 120 -8.71 -6.64 6.06
N LYS A 121 -8.05 -5.63 6.66
CA LYS A 121 -7.05 -5.82 7.73
C LYS A 121 -7.61 -5.75 9.15
N ASN A 122 -8.88 -5.36 9.34
CA ASN A 122 -9.57 -5.35 10.64
C ASN A 122 -10.55 -6.50 10.77
#